data_AF-A0A7I7KYX5-F1
#
_entry.id   AF-A0A7I7KYX5-F1
#
_cell.length_a   1.000
_cell.length_b   1.000
_cell.length_c   1.000
_cell.angle_alpha   90.00
_cell.angle_beta   90.00
_cell.angle_gamma   90.00
#
_symmetry.space_group_name_H-M   'P 1'
#
loop_
_entity.id
_entity.type
_entity.pdbx_description
1 polymer ?
#
loop_
_entity_poly.entity_id
_entity_poly.type
_entity_poly.pdbx_seq_one_letter_code
_entity_poly.pdbx_strand_id
1 'polypeptide(L)'
;MITNSDATGGAGGAGGAGTDSAAGAAGGTGGVATLDSSGGSTISGSTATGGAGGAGGTGSSAVGGNGNYATIDASNGGAVTNATAVGGAGGAGGVAAGSATGQGGNGGYGYIDASGTGTSATGTATGGAGGAGGTAGGEGGAGGSGQIFAGDGSAHSGTVTGATTAATGGVGGAGTSGGVGGAGGNGYVEAIGPNSSASGTGVGGAGGSATGAGAVGGHGANGEIDGGFGDQGATTGIASGSATGGAGGDALAAGTTGGNGGEAAIVAEDPTAPGDTPTATGTAIGGAGGDSGTGAGAGDGGSNSLTSATGNAGQAWVQAIGNAHVFGNAVGGAGGDGGNGGVADGGAGGAGGFGHVIGTGTQTITAGTTGTGGAGGAGGDGATATGGHGGAGGLGQNLGDLSGKGGDGGVGGAGGLTAGGNGGPGLPGVGTTGANGAAGTPG
;
A
#
# COMPACT_ATOMS: atom_id res chain seq x y z
N MET A 1 -1.84 -9.73 -32.03
CA MET A 1 -2.37 -8.70 -32.95
C MET A 1 -2.67 -7.44 -32.15
N ILE A 2 -2.23 -6.27 -32.62
CA ILE A 2 -2.49 -4.99 -31.96
C ILE A 2 -3.37 -4.13 -32.88
N THR A 3 -4.49 -3.60 -32.37
CA THR A 3 -5.43 -2.76 -33.14
C THR A 3 -5.96 -1.59 -32.32
N ASN A 4 -6.12 -0.40 -32.93
CA ASN A 4 -6.68 0.80 -32.28
C ASN A 4 -6.07 1.06 -30.88
N SER A 5 -4.75 0.90 -30.74
CA SER A 5 -4.03 0.93 -29.47
C SER A 5 -2.74 1.72 -29.62
N ASP A 6 -2.42 2.54 -28.62
CA ASP A 6 -1.35 3.55 -28.70
C ASP A 6 -0.27 3.34 -27.62
N ALA A 7 0.99 3.60 -27.98
CA ALA A 7 2.15 3.54 -27.08
C ALA A 7 2.89 4.89 -27.11
N THR A 8 2.87 5.61 -25.98
CA THR A 8 3.47 6.95 -25.85
C THR A 8 4.57 6.92 -24.79
N GLY A 9 5.83 7.02 -25.20
CA GLY A 9 6.95 7.18 -24.27
C GLY A 9 6.84 8.50 -23.48
N GLY A 10 7.24 8.47 -22.21
CA GLY A 10 7.23 9.63 -21.35
C GLY A 10 8.22 10.72 -21.79
N ALA A 11 7.88 11.98 -21.53
CA ALA A 11 8.81 13.09 -21.76
C ALA A 11 10.01 13.02 -20.81
N GLY A 12 11.21 13.36 -21.28
CA GLY A 12 12.36 13.59 -20.40
C GLY A 12 12.16 14.85 -19.54
N GLY A 13 12.70 14.83 -18.32
CA GLY A 13 12.69 15.96 -17.41
C GLY A 13 13.54 17.12 -17.90
N ALA A 14 13.12 18.35 -17.60
CA ALA A 14 13.93 19.53 -17.88
C ALA A 14 15.22 19.50 -17.06
N GLY A 15 16.34 19.97 -17.64
CA GLY A 15 17.58 20.20 -16.88
C GLY A 15 17.41 21.34 -15.86
N GLY A 16 18.14 21.24 -14.76
CA GLY A 16 18.17 22.27 -13.73
C GLY A 16 18.92 23.54 -14.15
N ALA A 17 18.71 24.62 -13.41
CA ALA A 17 19.40 25.89 -13.67
C ALA A 17 20.90 25.79 -13.32
N GLY A 18 21.75 26.23 -14.26
CA GLY A 18 23.18 26.43 -14.01
C GLY A 18 23.48 27.78 -13.34
N THR A 19 24.74 27.96 -12.96
CA THR A 19 25.31 29.19 -12.41
C THR A 19 26.65 29.48 -13.09
N ASP A 20 27.16 30.71 -12.96
CA ASP A 20 28.45 31.15 -13.51
C ASP A 20 29.65 30.24 -13.12
N SER A 21 29.52 29.48 -12.03
CA SER A 21 30.57 28.60 -11.48
C SER A 21 30.26 27.09 -11.57
N ALA A 22 29.05 26.69 -11.99
CA ALA A 22 28.65 25.28 -12.00
C ALA A 22 27.49 24.99 -12.98
N ALA A 23 27.54 23.85 -13.66
CA ALA A 23 26.43 23.36 -14.48
C ALA A 23 25.18 23.03 -13.62
N GLY A 24 24.01 23.15 -14.22
CA GLY A 24 22.76 22.70 -13.63
C GLY A 24 22.65 21.17 -13.58
N ALA A 25 21.70 20.65 -12.80
CA ALA A 25 21.45 19.22 -12.73
C ALA A 25 20.88 18.65 -14.03
N ALA A 26 21.02 17.34 -14.22
CA ALA A 26 20.23 16.62 -15.22
C ALA A 26 18.76 16.50 -14.76
N GLY A 27 17.82 16.56 -15.70
CA GLY A 27 16.47 16.02 -15.50
C GLY A 27 16.50 14.50 -15.67
N GLY A 28 15.52 13.81 -15.09
CA GLY A 28 15.37 12.37 -15.22
C GLY A 28 14.93 11.94 -16.61
N THR A 29 15.15 10.67 -16.97
CA THR A 29 14.62 10.11 -18.22
C THR A 29 13.10 9.95 -18.15
N GLY A 30 12.43 10.07 -19.31
CA GLY A 30 11.06 9.60 -19.45
C GLY A 30 11.01 8.08 -19.59
N GLY A 31 9.91 7.48 -19.15
CA GLY A 31 9.68 6.04 -19.18
C GLY A 31 9.31 5.51 -20.57
N VAL A 32 9.66 4.26 -20.85
CA VAL A 32 9.23 3.55 -22.07
C VAL A 32 7.75 3.15 -21.96
N ALA A 33 7.04 3.19 -23.08
CA ALA A 33 5.72 2.57 -23.24
C ALA A 33 5.81 1.39 -24.21
N THR A 34 5.21 0.26 -23.85
CA THR A 34 5.28 -1.00 -24.61
C THR A 34 3.90 -1.61 -24.77
N LEU A 35 3.60 -2.07 -26.00
CA LEU A 35 2.50 -2.99 -26.30
C LEU A 35 3.11 -4.22 -27.00
N ASP A 36 3.06 -5.41 -26.41
CA ASP A 36 3.48 -6.67 -27.07
C ASP A 36 2.28 -7.60 -27.26
N SER A 37 2.28 -8.42 -28.31
CA SER A 37 1.15 -9.29 -28.64
C SER A 37 1.60 -10.52 -29.42
N SER A 38 2.03 -11.54 -28.66
CA SER A 38 2.68 -12.76 -29.13
C SER A 38 1.72 -13.96 -29.14
N GLY A 39 2.17 -15.14 -29.59
CA GLY A 39 1.48 -16.43 -29.36
C GLY A 39 0.03 -16.59 -29.90
N GLY A 40 -0.46 -15.69 -30.76
CA GLY A 40 -1.85 -15.68 -31.26
C GLY A 40 -2.79 -14.71 -30.53
N SER A 41 -2.29 -13.97 -29.54
CA SER A 41 -3.02 -13.04 -28.68
C SER A 41 -3.56 -11.78 -29.36
N THR A 42 -4.28 -10.96 -28.61
CA THR A 42 -4.79 -9.65 -29.03
C THR A 42 -4.56 -8.55 -27.99
N ILE A 43 -4.24 -7.34 -28.47
CA ILE A 43 -4.40 -6.07 -27.76
C ILE A 43 -5.32 -5.19 -28.61
N SER A 44 -6.41 -4.65 -28.03
CA SER A 44 -7.31 -3.77 -28.77
C SER A 44 -7.95 -2.67 -27.92
N GLY A 45 -7.89 -1.43 -28.40
CA GLY A 45 -8.43 -0.25 -27.69
C GLY A 45 -7.56 0.23 -26.52
N SER A 46 -6.35 -0.30 -26.36
CA SER A 46 -5.53 -0.14 -25.15
C SER A 46 -4.45 0.94 -25.30
N THR A 47 -4.04 1.56 -24.20
CA THR A 47 -3.05 2.66 -24.21
C THR A 47 -1.94 2.42 -23.19
N ALA A 48 -0.68 2.52 -23.61
CA ALA A 48 0.47 2.55 -22.71
C ALA A 48 1.12 3.95 -22.74
N THR A 49 1.29 4.57 -21.58
CA THR A 49 1.92 5.91 -21.43
C THR A 49 3.03 5.87 -20.38
N GLY A 50 4.29 5.96 -20.83
CA GLY A 50 5.44 5.99 -19.93
C GLY A 50 5.48 7.26 -19.08
N GLY A 51 5.96 7.15 -17.84
CA GLY A 51 5.99 8.26 -16.90
C GLY A 51 6.95 9.38 -17.34
N ALA A 52 6.62 10.64 -17.03
CA ALA A 52 7.52 11.76 -17.33
C ALA A 52 8.72 11.78 -16.36
N GLY A 53 9.90 12.13 -16.86
CA GLY A 53 11.08 12.38 -16.04
C GLY A 53 10.93 13.64 -15.18
N GLY A 54 11.40 13.58 -13.93
CA GLY A 54 11.41 14.70 -13.01
C GLY A 54 12.39 15.79 -13.46
N ALA A 55 12.05 17.05 -13.18
CA ALA A 55 12.94 18.17 -13.48
C ALA A 55 14.21 18.12 -12.60
N GLY A 56 15.35 18.52 -13.16
CA GLY A 56 16.61 18.67 -12.43
C GLY A 56 16.58 19.88 -11.49
N GLY A 57 17.20 19.71 -10.33
CA GLY A 57 17.32 20.73 -9.29
C GLY A 57 18.52 21.66 -9.44
N THR A 58 18.88 22.32 -8.34
CA THR A 58 19.97 23.30 -8.28
C THR A 58 21.29 22.64 -7.88
N GLY A 59 22.32 22.83 -8.72
CA GLY A 59 23.64 22.22 -8.55
C GLY A 59 23.74 20.84 -9.20
N SER A 60 24.93 20.50 -9.71
CA SER A 60 25.13 19.38 -10.65
C SER A 60 24.68 17.99 -10.20
N SER A 61 24.52 17.76 -8.89
CA SER A 61 24.14 16.47 -8.31
C SER A 61 22.64 16.32 -8.03
N ALA A 62 21.85 17.39 -8.12
CA ALA A 62 20.42 17.41 -7.77
C ALA A 62 19.54 16.85 -8.90
N VAL A 63 19.82 15.61 -9.33
CA VAL A 63 19.22 15.02 -10.53
C VAL A 63 17.72 14.73 -10.31
N GLY A 64 16.89 15.03 -11.32
CA GLY A 64 15.48 14.66 -11.30
C GLY A 64 15.30 13.15 -11.42
N GLY A 65 14.34 12.58 -10.68
CA GLY A 65 14.06 11.15 -10.72
C GLY A 65 13.51 10.71 -12.08
N ASN A 66 13.66 9.44 -12.43
CA ASN A 66 13.19 8.94 -13.71
C ASN A 66 11.68 8.64 -13.69
N GLY A 67 11.01 8.99 -14.78
CA GLY A 67 9.67 8.47 -15.07
C GLY A 67 9.80 7.03 -15.56
N ASN A 68 8.84 6.18 -15.19
CA ASN A 68 9.01 4.73 -15.27
C ASN A 68 8.06 4.07 -16.28
N TYR A 69 8.17 2.75 -16.46
CA TYR A 69 7.53 2.05 -17.59
C TYR A 69 6.01 1.96 -17.52
N ALA A 70 5.40 1.97 -18.71
CA ALA A 70 4.05 1.48 -18.96
C ALA A 70 4.11 0.28 -19.92
N THR A 71 3.61 -0.88 -19.50
CA THR A 71 3.61 -2.08 -20.34
C THR A 71 2.21 -2.68 -20.41
N ILE A 72 1.82 -3.08 -21.63
CA ILE A 72 0.72 -4.02 -21.85
C ILE A 72 1.26 -5.19 -22.67
N ASP A 73 1.19 -6.40 -22.14
CA ASP A 73 1.49 -7.65 -22.85
C ASP A 73 0.21 -8.46 -23.06
N ALA A 74 0.19 -9.26 -24.12
CA ALA A 74 -0.81 -10.27 -24.36
C ALA A 74 -0.13 -11.45 -25.05
N SER A 75 -0.05 -12.60 -24.39
CA SER A 75 0.74 -13.75 -24.87
C SER A 75 -0.07 -15.07 -24.89
N ASN A 76 0.36 -16.04 -25.69
CA ASN A 76 -0.20 -17.40 -25.76
C ASN A 76 -1.73 -17.54 -26.04
N GLY A 77 -2.35 -16.54 -26.69
CA GLY A 77 -3.78 -16.53 -27.03
C GLY A 77 -4.63 -15.62 -26.14
N GLY A 78 -4.03 -14.86 -25.22
CA GLY A 78 -4.72 -13.94 -24.32
C GLY A 78 -5.20 -12.66 -25.00
N ALA A 79 -6.07 -11.92 -24.32
CA ALA A 79 -6.67 -10.70 -24.83
C ALA A 79 -6.64 -9.56 -23.81
N VAL A 80 -5.83 -8.52 -24.05
CA VAL A 80 -5.99 -7.25 -23.33
C VAL A 80 -6.88 -6.32 -24.15
N THR A 81 -7.96 -5.80 -23.56
CA THR A 81 -8.85 -4.87 -24.27
C THR A 81 -9.20 -3.64 -23.46
N ASN A 82 -9.22 -2.48 -24.14
CA ASN A 82 -9.57 -1.17 -23.59
C ASN A 82 -8.82 -0.82 -22.30
N ALA A 83 -7.59 -1.30 -22.16
CA ALA A 83 -6.82 -1.24 -20.91
C ALA A 83 -5.77 -0.12 -20.95
N THR A 84 -5.45 0.47 -19.80
CA THR A 84 -4.59 1.65 -19.71
C THR A 84 -3.42 1.44 -18.74
N ALA A 85 -2.20 1.34 -19.25
CA ALA A 85 -0.98 1.30 -18.45
C ALA A 85 -0.35 2.70 -18.37
N VAL A 86 -0.06 3.18 -17.16
CA VAL A 86 0.57 4.50 -16.92
C VAL A 86 1.77 4.34 -16.00
N GLY A 87 2.95 4.69 -16.50
CA GLY A 87 4.16 4.75 -15.69
C GLY A 87 4.14 5.97 -14.76
N GLY A 88 4.59 5.79 -13.53
CA GLY A 88 4.73 6.87 -12.57
C GLY A 88 5.75 7.91 -13.02
N ALA A 89 5.44 9.18 -12.80
CA ALA A 89 6.37 10.28 -13.07
C ALA A 89 7.50 10.29 -12.02
N GLY A 90 8.70 10.69 -12.45
CA GLY A 90 9.82 10.92 -11.53
C GLY A 90 9.66 12.23 -10.76
N GLY A 91 10.07 12.23 -9.50
CA GLY A 91 10.07 13.41 -8.64
C GLY A 91 11.13 14.43 -9.05
N ALA A 92 10.89 15.70 -8.76
CA ALA A 92 11.88 16.76 -9.04
C ALA A 92 13.14 16.62 -8.16
N GLY A 93 14.28 17.00 -8.72
CA GLY A 93 15.52 17.22 -7.96
C GLY A 93 15.48 18.54 -7.19
N GLY A 94 16.17 18.58 -6.05
CA GLY A 94 16.11 19.64 -5.06
C GLY A 94 17.28 20.63 -5.14
N VAL A 95 18.06 20.74 -4.07
CA VAL A 95 19.27 21.58 -4.00
C VAL A 95 20.41 20.77 -3.40
N ALA A 96 21.46 20.51 -4.19
CA ALA A 96 22.63 19.77 -3.73
C ALA A 96 23.38 20.51 -2.61
N ALA A 97 23.91 19.78 -1.61
CA ALA A 97 24.63 20.39 -0.49
C ALA A 97 25.77 19.49 0.03
N GLY A 98 27.01 19.96 -0.10
CA GLY A 98 28.20 19.20 0.29
C GLY A 98 28.28 17.90 -0.50
N SER A 99 28.22 16.76 0.21
CA SER A 99 28.18 15.42 -0.40
C SER A 99 26.76 14.90 -0.67
N ALA A 100 25.71 15.56 -0.16
CA ALA A 100 24.32 15.11 -0.30
C ALA A 100 23.72 15.61 -1.63
N THR A 101 23.02 14.73 -2.35
CA THR A 101 22.78 14.92 -3.78
C THR A 101 21.62 15.86 -4.09
N GLY A 102 20.51 15.75 -3.35
CA GLY A 102 19.27 16.42 -3.71
C GLY A 102 18.49 15.72 -4.83
N GLN A 103 18.56 14.39 -4.95
CA GLN A 103 17.89 13.62 -6.01
C GLN A 103 16.37 13.49 -5.84
N GLY A 104 15.63 13.54 -6.93
CA GLY A 104 14.22 13.15 -6.97
C GLY A 104 14.05 11.63 -7.06
N GLY A 105 12.98 11.11 -6.46
CA GLY A 105 12.67 9.67 -6.51
C GLY A 105 12.15 9.24 -7.88
N ASN A 106 12.40 7.98 -8.27
CA ASN A 106 11.82 7.42 -9.49
C ASN A 106 10.30 7.17 -9.31
N GLY A 107 9.52 7.25 -10.38
CA GLY A 107 8.14 6.73 -10.36
C GLY A 107 8.09 5.20 -10.35
N GLY A 108 6.92 4.63 -10.05
CA GLY A 108 6.67 3.18 -10.15
C GLY A 108 6.12 2.76 -11.51
N TYR A 109 5.91 1.45 -11.71
CA TYR A 109 5.44 0.90 -13.00
C TYR A 109 3.92 0.95 -13.15
N GLY A 110 3.43 1.11 -14.38
CA GLY A 110 2.08 0.71 -14.78
C GLY A 110 2.16 -0.55 -15.64
N TYR A 111 1.55 -1.66 -15.23
CA TYR A 111 1.72 -2.95 -15.90
C TYR A 111 0.38 -3.67 -16.11
N ILE A 112 0.13 -4.21 -17.31
CA ILE A 112 -1.03 -5.06 -17.62
C ILE A 112 -0.55 -6.28 -18.43
N ASP A 113 -0.93 -7.50 -18.06
CA ASP A 113 -0.74 -8.70 -18.88
C ASP A 113 -2.04 -9.52 -19.04
N ALA A 114 -2.15 -10.21 -20.17
CA ALA A 114 -3.07 -11.33 -20.37
C ALA A 114 -2.36 -12.49 -21.09
N SER A 115 -1.87 -13.49 -20.34
CA SER A 115 -1.24 -14.69 -20.89
C SER A 115 -2.18 -15.89 -20.92
N GLY A 116 -2.40 -16.49 -22.10
CA GLY A 116 -3.04 -17.80 -22.24
C GLY A 116 -4.32 -17.85 -23.08
N THR A 117 -4.66 -19.05 -23.55
CA THR A 117 -5.81 -19.23 -24.46
C THR A 117 -7.13 -19.13 -23.70
N GLY A 118 -7.89 -18.08 -23.99
CA GLY A 118 -9.11 -17.75 -23.25
C GLY A 118 -8.88 -16.83 -22.04
N THR A 119 -7.65 -16.33 -21.87
CA THR A 119 -7.31 -15.30 -20.88
C THR A 119 -7.78 -13.92 -21.33
N SER A 120 -8.22 -13.07 -20.42
CA SER A 120 -8.39 -11.65 -20.72
C SER A 120 -8.11 -10.71 -19.54
N ALA A 121 -7.50 -9.57 -19.84
CA ALA A 121 -7.32 -8.46 -18.90
C ALA A 121 -7.96 -7.17 -19.43
N THR A 122 -8.45 -6.37 -18.50
CA THR A 122 -9.05 -5.04 -18.71
C THR A 122 -8.72 -4.17 -17.49
N GLY A 123 -8.91 -2.85 -17.60
CA GLY A 123 -8.73 -1.93 -16.47
C GLY A 123 -7.53 -0.99 -16.62
N THR A 124 -7.11 -0.38 -15.50
CA THR A 124 -6.07 0.65 -15.45
C THR A 124 -4.98 0.32 -14.44
N ALA A 125 -3.72 0.32 -14.87
CA ALA A 125 -2.57 0.03 -14.03
C ALA A 125 -1.64 1.24 -13.98
N THR A 126 -1.53 1.90 -12.82
CA THR A 126 -0.86 3.19 -12.66
C THR A 126 0.24 3.13 -11.61
N GLY A 127 1.47 3.42 -12.02
CA GLY A 127 2.59 3.63 -11.10
C GLY A 127 2.46 4.96 -10.36
N GLY A 128 2.76 4.94 -9.07
CA GLY A 128 2.83 6.14 -8.24
C GLY A 128 3.98 7.05 -8.66
N ALA A 129 3.83 8.36 -8.44
CA ALA A 129 4.89 9.32 -8.68
C ALA A 129 6.02 9.20 -7.64
N GLY A 130 7.26 9.45 -8.05
CA GLY A 130 8.39 9.60 -7.14
C GLY A 130 8.31 10.91 -6.35
N GLY A 131 8.72 10.88 -5.09
CA GLY A 131 8.80 12.05 -4.22
C GLY A 131 9.89 13.02 -4.64
N ALA A 132 9.78 14.28 -4.20
CA ALA A 132 10.76 15.30 -4.52
C ALA A 132 12.02 15.19 -3.66
N GLY A 133 13.18 15.40 -4.29
CA GLY A 133 14.39 15.83 -3.60
C GLY A 133 14.26 17.29 -3.18
N GLY A 134 14.70 17.61 -1.98
CA GLY A 134 14.42 18.88 -1.32
C GLY A 134 15.63 19.80 -1.18
N THR A 135 15.48 20.80 -0.31
CA THR A 135 16.57 21.69 0.09
C THR A 135 17.66 20.93 0.84
N ALA A 136 18.89 21.48 0.79
CA ALA A 136 20.06 21.00 1.52
C ALA A 136 20.37 19.49 1.35
N GLY A 137 20.17 18.96 0.13
CA GLY A 137 20.58 17.62 -0.27
C GLY A 137 19.59 16.50 0.07
N GLY A 138 18.36 16.81 0.51
CA GLY A 138 17.34 15.78 0.79
C GLY A 138 16.88 15.04 -0.47
N GLU A 139 16.52 13.76 -0.32
CA GLU A 139 16.33 12.83 -1.45
C GLU A 139 14.92 12.22 -1.45
N GLY A 140 14.23 12.22 -2.60
CA GLY A 140 12.85 11.77 -2.72
C GLY A 140 12.69 10.25 -2.77
N GLY A 141 11.65 9.73 -2.12
CA GLY A 141 11.31 8.30 -2.16
C GLY A 141 10.74 7.85 -3.50
N ALA A 142 10.86 6.56 -3.83
CA ALA A 142 10.31 6.02 -5.08
C ALA A 142 8.78 5.90 -5.04
N GLY A 143 8.10 6.03 -6.18
CA GLY A 143 6.69 5.63 -6.29
C GLY A 143 6.56 4.11 -6.39
N GLY A 144 5.50 3.56 -5.80
CA GLY A 144 5.15 2.15 -5.92
C GLY A 144 4.46 1.83 -7.25
N SER A 145 4.28 0.55 -7.56
CA SER A 145 3.79 0.07 -8.87
C SER A 145 2.27 -0.15 -8.85
N GLY A 146 1.61 0.03 -9.99
CA GLY A 146 0.23 -0.41 -10.24
C GLY A 146 0.24 -1.53 -11.29
N GLN A 147 -0.29 -2.71 -10.98
CA GLN A 147 -0.09 -3.92 -11.79
C GLN A 147 -1.38 -4.76 -11.94
N ILE A 148 -1.76 -5.08 -13.18
CA ILE A 148 -2.87 -5.96 -13.55
C ILE A 148 -2.33 -7.23 -14.22
N PHE A 149 -2.80 -8.42 -13.82
CA PHE A 149 -2.32 -9.70 -14.36
C PHE A 149 -3.45 -10.68 -14.63
N ALA A 150 -3.69 -11.10 -15.88
CA ALA A 150 -4.60 -12.20 -16.17
C ALA A 150 -3.86 -13.41 -16.74
N GLY A 151 -4.17 -14.60 -16.23
CA GLY A 151 -3.63 -15.88 -16.67
C GLY A 151 -2.12 -16.04 -16.47
N ASP A 152 -1.60 -17.17 -16.94
CA ASP A 152 -0.17 -17.48 -16.98
C ASP A 152 0.14 -18.51 -18.07
N GLY A 153 1.13 -18.18 -18.91
CA GLY A 153 1.60 -19.07 -19.97
C GLY A 153 0.52 -19.50 -20.96
N SER A 154 0.68 -20.68 -21.57
CA SER A 154 -0.28 -21.25 -22.53
C SER A 154 -1.29 -22.21 -21.92
N ALA A 155 -1.17 -22.52 -20.63
CA ALA A 155 -1.97 -23.53 -19.94
C ALA A 155 -3.05 -22.92 -19.03
N HIS A 156 -2.92 -21.66 -18.62
CA HIS A 156 -3.81 -21.05 -17.64
C HIS A 156 -4.58 -19.90 -18.27
N SER A 157 -5.89 -20.09 -18.48
CA SER A 157 -6.78 -18.95 -18.65
C SER A 157 -6.97 -18.20 -17.32
N GLY A 158 -7.65 -17.06 -17.37
CA GLY A 158 -7.77 -16.13 -16.26
C GLY A 158 -8.38 -14.81 -16.73
N THR A 159 -9.20 -14.17 -15.90
CA THR A 159 -10.17 -13.17 -16.36
C THR A 159 -10.12 -11.95 -15.43
N VAL A 160 -9.14 -11.05 -15.62
CA VAL A 160 -9.19 -9.75 -14.93
C VAL A 160 -10.20 -8.87 -15.67
N THR A 161 -11.42 -8.85 -15.16
CA THR A 161 -12.54 -8.15 -15.78
C THR A 161 -13.21 -7.18 -14.84
N GLY A 162 -13.20 -5.93 -15.28
CA GLY A 162 -13.91 -4.84 -14.66
C GLY A 162 -13.53 -3.53 -15.34
N ALA A 163 -14.52 -2.74 -15.75
CA ALA A 163 -14.27 -1.37 -16.21
C ALA A 163 -13.71 -0.47 -15.08
N THR A 164 -13.80 -0.94 -13.83
CA THR A 164 -13.27 -0.33 -12.61
C THR A 164 -12.02 -1.03 -12.07
N THR A 165 -11.55 -2.11 -12.70
CA THR A 165 -10.32 -2.81 -12.30
C THR A 165 -9.16 -1.81 -12.34
N ALA A 166 -8.62 -1.51 -11.17
CA ALA A 166 -7.63 -0.46 -11.03
C ALA A 166 -6.55 -0.87 -10.03
N ALA A 167 -5.31 -0.94 -10.51
CA ALA A 167 -4.15 -1.25 -9.71
C ALA A 167 -3.27 0.00 -9.65
N THR A 168 -3.13 0.60 -8.47
CA THR A 168 -2.50 1.91 -8.29
C THR A 168 -1.41 1.88 -7.23
N GLY A 169 -0.17 2.16 -7.64
CA GLY A 169 0.94 2.34 -6.73
C GLY A 169 0.89 3.70 -6.03
N GLY A 170 1.28 3.72 -4.75
CA GLY A 170 1.33 4.93 -3.95
C GLY A 170 2.51 5.83 -4.32
N VAL A 171 2.39 7.12 -4.02
CA VAL A 171 3.45 8.10 -4.28
C VAL A 171 4.61 7.96 -3.29
N GLY A 172 5.84 8.26 -3.71
CA GLY A 172 6.96 8.43 -2.78
C GLY A 172 6.85 9.74 -2.00
N GLY A 173 7.25 9.72 -0.73
CA GLY A 173 7.36 10.89 0.13
C GLY A 173 8.56 11.77 -0.24
N ALA A 174 8.55 13.03 0.20
CA ALA A 174 9.62 13.98 -0.12
C ALA A 174 10.75 13.92 0.92
N GLY A 175 12.00 14.05 0.48
CA GLY A 175 13.15 14.19 1.38
C GLY A 175 13.69 15.62 1.37
N THR A 176 13.74 16.28 2.51
CA THR A 176 14.12 17.70 2.62
C THR A 176 15.11 17.92 3.79
N SER A 177 15.84 19.04 3.76
CA SER A 177 16.88 19.37 4.75
C SER A 177 18.03 18.35 4.90
N GLY A 178 18.23 17.48 3.91
CA GLY A 178 19.15 16.33 4.00
C GLY A 178 18.55 15.06 4.59
N GLY A 179 17.22 14.97 4.69
CA GLY A 179 16.49 13.72 4.95
C GLY A 179 16.02 13.02 3.66
N VAL A 180 15.56 11.77 3.78
CA VAL A 180 15.14 10.90 2.68
C VAL A 180 13.65 10.56 2.80
N GLY A 181 12.87 10.75 1.75
CA GLY A 181 11.46 10.37 1.73
C GLY A 181 11.24 8.87 1.54
N GLY A 182 10.17 8.33 2.11
CA GLY A 182 9.82 6.92 1.99
C GLY A 182 9.25 6.57 0.62
N ALA A 183 9.39 5.31 0.20
CA ALA A 183 8.81 4.85 -1.08
C ALA A 183 7.32 4.53 -0.93
N GLY A 184 6.49 4.75 -1.96
CA GLY A 184 5.11 4.28 -1.95
C GLY A 184 4.98 2.75 -2.09
N GLY A 185 3.92 2.19 -1.53
CA GLY A 185 3.55 0.78 -1.68
C GLY A 185 2.84 0.51 -3.02
N ASN A 186 2.55 -0.75 -3.32
CA ASN A 186 2.10 -1.18 -4.65
C ASN A 186 0.58 -1.46 -4.72
N GLY A 187 -0.03 -1.23 -5.86
CA GLY A 187 -1.40 -1.64 -6.19
C GLY A 187 -1.40 -2.85 -7.13
N TYR A 188 -2.18 -3.89 -6.84
CA TYR A 188 -2.33 -5.06 -7.73
C TYR A 188 -3.80 -5.44 -7.98
N VAL A 189 -4.08 -6.10 -9.10
CA VAL A 189 -5.35 -6.78 -9.39
C VAL A 189 -5.05 -7.96 -10.34
N GLU A 190 -5.47 -9.18 -10.02
CA GLU A 190 -4.87 -10.39 -10.61
C GLU A 190 -5.91 -11.50 -10.85
N ALA A 191 -5.89 -12.26 -11.95
CA ALA A 191 -6.83 -13.34 -12.24
C ALA A 191 -6.16 -14.50 -12.99
N ILE A 192 -5.64 -15.48 -12.26
CA ILE A 192 -4.80 -16.56 -12.75
C ILE A 192 -5.45 -17.89 -12.34
N GLY A 193 -6.03 -18.61 -13.31
CA GLY A 193 -6.84 -19.81 -13.06
C GLY A 193 -7.89 -20.04 -14.17
N PRO A 194 -8.02 -21.24 -14.77
CA PRO A 194 -8.90 -21.45 -15.93
C PRO A 194 -10.41 -21.38 -15.66
N ASN A 195 -11.05 -20.24 -16.04
CA ASN A 195 -12.39 -19.72 -15.69
C ASN A 195 -12.39 -18.66 -14.56
N SER A 196 -11.25 -18.40 -13.90
CA SER A 196 -11.18 -17.51 -12.73
C SER A 196 -11.35 -16.04 -13.10
N SER A 197 -11.94 -15.26 -12.19
CA SER A 197 -12.54 -13.96 -12.47
C SER A 197 -12.23 -12.96 -11.37
N ALA A 198 -11.45 -11.94 -11.70
CA ALA A 198 -10.98 -10.93 -10.77
C ALA A 198 -11.39 -9.51 -11.15
N SER A 199 -11.57 -8.66 -10.15
CA SER A 199 -12.20 -7.35 -10.24
C SER A 199 -11.49 -6.31 -9.34
N GLY A 200 -12.19 -5.62 -8.44
CA GLY A 200 -11.54 -4.97 -7.29
C GLY A 200 -10.57 -3.82 -7.61
N THR A 201 -9.80 -3.43 -6.60
CA THR A 201 -8.92 -2.24 -6.66
C THR A 201 -7.78 -2.31 -5.63
N GLY A 202 -6.62 -2.80 -6.06
CA GLY A 202 -5.38 -2.68 -5.30
C GLY A 202 -4.84 -1.25 -5.29
N VAL A 203 -4.77 -0.66 -4.10
CA VAL A 203 -4.16 0.66 -3.89
C VAL A 203 -3.03 0.53 -2.89
N GLY A 204 -1.81 0.78 -3.35
CA GLY A 204 -0.66 0.97 -2.49
C GLY A 204 -0.64 2.38 -1.90
N GLY A 205 -0.24 2.50 -0.63
CA GLY A 205 -0.23 3.78 0.06
C GLY A 205 1.02 4.61 -0.20
N ALA A 206 0.95 5.90 0.11
CA ALA A 206 2.08 6.81 -0.08
C ALA A 206 3.25 6.50 0.87
N GLY A 207 4.47 6.94 0.55
CA GLY A 207 5.55 7.08 1.52
C GLY A 207 5.42 8.38 2.31
N GLY A 208 5.81 8.34 3.59
CA GLY A 208 5.98 9.50 4.44
C GLY A 208 7.22 10.32 4.04
N SER A 209 7.26 11.57 4.45
CA SER A 209 8.30 12.55 4.11
C SER A 209 9.37 12.67 5.20
N ALA A 210 10.53 13.23 4.87
CA ALA A 210 11.57 13.59 5.83
C ALA A 210 11.88 15.09 5.77
N THR A 211 12.00 15.72 6.93
CA THR A 211 12.29 17.16 7.04
C THR A 211 13.47 17.52 7.95
N GLY A 212 13.99 16.55 8.70
CA GLY A 212 15.24 16.66 9.43
C GLY A 212 16.47 16.19 8.64
N ALA A 213 17.65 16.75 8.94
CA ALA A 213 18.91 16.26 8.40
C ALA A 213 19.16 14.80 8.85
N GLY A 214 19.39 13.89 7.89
CA GLY A 214 19.52 12.46 8.14
C GLY A 214 18.24 11.77 8.63
N ALA A 215 17.07 12.41 8.50
CA ALA A 215 15.79 11.81 8.83
C ALA A 215 15.25 10.94 7.68
N VAL A 216 14.41 9.94 7.95
CA VAL A 216 13.87 9.03 6.92
C VAL A 216 12.36 8.84 7.08
N GLY A 217 11.56 9.37 6.16
CA GLY A 217 10.13 9.07 6.12
C GLY A 217 9.93 7.61 5.71
N GLY A 218 9.02 6.88 6.36
CA GLY A 218 8.84 5.47 6.06
C GLY A 218 7.96 5.24 4.83
N HIS A 219 7.96 4.01 4.32
CA HIS A 219 7.35 3.65 3.04
C HIS A 219 5.79 3.70 3.05
N GLY A 220 5.11 3.29 1.99
CA GLY A 220 3.74 2.78 2.05
C GLY A 220 3.75 1.27 1.86
N ALA A 221 2.67 0.58 2.18
CA ALA A 221 2.49 -0.83 1.80
C ALA A 221 1.37 -1.00 0.79
N ASN A 222 1.16 -2.24 0.37
CA ASN A 222 0.41 -2.60 -0.82
C ASN A 222 -1.11 -2.65 -0.62
N GLY A 223 -1.86 -2.54 -1.71
CA GLY A 223 -3.17 -3.18 -1.86
C GLY A 223 -3.13 -4.07 -3.09
N GLU A 224 -3.47 -5.34 -2.97
CA GLU A 224 -2.85 -6.41 -3.77
C GLU A 224 -3.85 -7.24 -4.64
N ILE A 225 -3.45 -8.45 -5.03
CA ILE A 225 -4.27 -9.64 -5.41
C ILE A 225 -5.81 -9.43 -5.34
N ASP A 226 -6.41 -9.21 -6.51
CA ASP A 226 -7.69 -9.86 -6.83
C ASP A 226 -7.39 -11.32 -7.31
N GLY A 227 -8.36 -12.17 -7.69
CA GLY A 227 -8.03 -13.56 -8.08
C GLY A 227 -8.99 -14.22 -9.07
N GLY A 228 -8.63 -15.27 -9.80
CA GLY A 228 -7.58 -16.29 -9.60
C GLY A 228 -6.27 -15.88 -8.97
N PHE A 229 -5.91 -16.51 -7.86
CA PHE A 229 -4.57 -17.10 -7.77
C PHE A 229 -4.69 -18.46 -7.06
N GLY A 230 -4.20 -19.52 -7.69
CA GLY A 230 -4.62 -20.89 -7.36
C GLY A 230 -4.32 -21.84 -8.51
N ASP A 231 -3.05 -21.86 -8.91
CA ASP A 231 -2.64 -22.12 -10.28
C ASP A 231 -3.06 -23.49 -10.85
N GLN A 232 -3.33 -23.47 -12.16
CA GLN A 232 -3.30 -24.62 -13.07
C GLN A 232 -4.52 -25.57 -13.17
N GLY A 233 -5.75 -25.19 -12.78
CA GLY A 233 -6.92 -25.94 -13.27
C GLY A 233 -8.35 -25.54 -12.84
N ALA A 234 -9.23 -25.40 -13.83
CA ALA A 234 -10.72 -25.42 -13.78
C ALA A 234 -11.38 -24.74 -12.57
N THR A 235 -11.68 -23.44 -12.71
CA THR A 235 -11.80 -22.53 -11.58
C THR A 235 -13.10 -21.70 -11.60
N THR A 236 -13.96 -21.73 -10.59
CA THR A 236 -13.61 -20.93 -9.41
C THR A 236 -13.21 -19.51 -9.87
N GLY A 237 -14.09 -18.50 -9.77
CA GLY A 237 -13.51 -17.17 -9.55
C GLY A 237 -12.55 -17.25 -8.37
N ILE A 238 -11.48 -16.48 -8.28
CA ILE A 238 -10.89 -16.28 -6.95
C ILE A 238 -11.07 -14.82 -6.65
N ALA A 239 -12.29 -14.31 -6.92
CA ALA A 239 -12.66 -12.89 -6.96
C ALA A 239 -12.28 -12.23 -5.65
N SER A 240 -11.02 -11.81 -5.60
CA SER A 240 -10.32 -11.28 -4.47
C SER A 240 -10.54 -9.77 -4.45
N GLY A 241 -9.50 -8.99 -4.24
CA GLY A 241 -9.60 -7.54 -4.43
C GLY A 241 -8.90 -6.92 -3.27
N SER A 242 -7.60 -7.14 -3.20
CA SER A 242 -6.77 -6.58 -2.17
C SER A 242 -6.69 -5.06 -2.31
N ALA A 243 -6.59 -4.37 -1.18
CA ALA A 243 -6.98 -2.97 -0.99
C ALA A 243 -6.16 -2.40 0.17
N THR A 244 -6.65 -1.39 0.89
CA THR A 244 -5.93 -0.12 0.71
C THR A 244 -4.72 -0.04 1.64
N GLY A 245 -3.56 -0.24 1.03
CA GLY A 245 -2.27 0.24 1.49
C GLY A 245 -2.38 1.66 2.04
N GLY A 246 -2.18 1.83 3.34
CA GLY A 246 -2.08 3.13 3.97
C GLY A 246 -0.72 3.76 3.74
N ALA A 247 -0.62 5.05 4.09
CA ALA A 247 0.56 5.88 3.83
C ALA A 247 1.62 5.79 4.95
N GLY A 248 2.88 6.11 4.64
CA GLY A 248 3.95 6.27 5.61
C GLY A 248 3.73 7.43 6.58
N GLY A 249 4.39 7.36 7.72
CA GLY A 249 4.51 8.48 8.65
C GLY A 249 5.78 9.29 8.40
N ASP A 250 5.75 10.54 8.85
CA ASP A 250 6.77 11.53 8.56
C ASP A 250 7.94 11.52 9.56
N ALA A 251 9.12 11.94 9.11
CA ALA A 251 10.34 12.06 9.90
C ALA A 251 10.70 13.53 10.14
N LEU A 252 10.21 14.09 11.25
CA LEU A 252 10.07 15.53 11.44
C LEU A 252 11.28 16.23 12.09
N ALA A 253 12.17 15.49 12.75
CA ALA A 253 13.38 16.04 13.35
C ALA A 253 14.67 15.36 12.84
N ALA A 254 15.82 16.00 13.05
CA ALA A 254 17.10 15.49 12.55
C ALA A 254 17.42 14.10 13.11
N GLY A 255 17.73 13.14 12.23
CA GLY A 255 17.99 11.73 12.59
C GLY A 255 16.77 10.92 13.03
N THR A 256 15.54 11.39 12.80
CA THR A 256 14.31 10.64 13.12
C THR A 256 13.83 9.76 11.95
N THR A 257 12.90 8.85 12.22
CA THR A 257 12.30 7.98 11.21
C THR A 257 10.81 7.82 11.50
N GLY A 258 9.96 8.20 10.53
CA GLY A 258 8.53 7.88 10.56
C GLY A 258 8.28 6.48 10.00
N GLY A 259 7.14 5.87 10.32
CA GLY A 259 6.85 4.50 9.93
C GLY A 259 6.47 4.28 8.44
N ASN A 260 6.28 3.03 8.00
CA ASN A 260 5.87 2.66 6.61
C ASN A 260 4.38 2.24 6.43
N GLY A 261 3.49 2.80 5.60
CA GLY A 261 2.03 2.53 5.72
C GLY A 261 1.53 1.09 5.45
N GLY A 262 0.23 0.79 5.60
CA GLY A 262 -0.25 -0.60 5.86
C GLY A 262 -1.27 -1.28 4.93
N GLU A 263 -1.12 -2.58 4.70
CA GLU A 263 -1.42 -3.34 3.46
C GLU A 263 -2.65 -4.30 3.44
N ALA A 264 -3.40 -4.30 2.32
CA ALA A 264 -4.29 -5.37 1.79
C ALA A 264 -5.85 -5.30 1.82
N ALA A 265 -6.42 -6.28 1.10
CA ALA A 265 -7.71 -6.99 1.11
C ALA A 265 -7.41 -8.42 0.69
N ILE A 266 -7.94 -8.91 -0.42
CA ILE A 266 -8.06 -10.32 -0.82
C ILE A 266 -9.49 -10.74 -0.42
N VAL A 267 -10.15 -11.45 -1.33
CA VAL A 267 -11.54 -11.93 -1.32
C VAL A 267 -11.37 -13.35 -2.02
N ALA A 268 -12.22 -14.00 -2.84
CA ALA A 268 -12.05 -15.35 -3.52
C ALA A 268 -13.39 -16.02 -4.04
N GLU A 269 -13.38 -17.16 -4.76
CA GLU A 269 -14.56 -18.05 -5.04
C GLU A 269 -14.17 -19.56 -4.97
N ASP A 270 -15.06 -20.52 -5.28
CA ASP A 270 -14.78 -21.98 -5.46
C ASP A 270 -15.71 -22.66 -6.54
N PRO A 271 -15.38 -23.84 -7.13
CA PRO A 271 -15.53 -24.11 -8.59
C PRO A 271 -16.86 -24.58 -9.22
N THR A 272 -17.03 -24.24 -10.51
CA THR A 272 -18.09 -24.70 -11.45
C THR A 272 -18.03 -26.19 -11.81
N ALA A 273 -17.28 -27.00 -11.08
CA ALA A 273 -17.10 -28.43 -11.34
C ALA A 273 -17.71 -29.32 -10.23
N PRO A 274 -19.02 -29.64 -10.28
CA PRO A 274 -20.08 -29.10 -11.13
C PRO A 274 -21.07 -28.22 -10.32
N GLY A 275 -20.80 -26.91 -10.15
CA GLY A 275 -21.71 -26.01 -9.41
C GLY A 275 -21.37 -24.51 -9.32
N ASP A 276 -20.14 -24.15 -8.97
CA ASP A 276 -19.68 -22.86 -8.39
C ASP A 276 -20.24 -22.64 -6.99
N THR A 277 -19.35 -22.29 -6.08
CA THR A 277 -19.62 -21.98 -4.68
C THR A 277 -18.63 -20.90 -4.30
N PRO A 278 -18.98 -19.61 -4.51
CA PRO A 278 -18.06 -18.56 -4.15
C PRO A 278 -17.79 -18.54 -2.64
N THR A 279 -16.59 -18.09 -2.28
CA THR A 279 -15.74 -18.59 -1.19
C THR A 279 -14.63 -17.57 -0.99
N ALA A 280 -15.04 -16.31 -0.79
CA ALA A 280 -14.08 -15.24 -0.67
C ALA A 280 -13.20 -15.25 0.59
N THR A 281 -11.92 -14.95 0.38
CA THR A 281 -10.87 -15.02 1.39
C THR A 281 -9.88 -13.88 1.34
N GLY A 282 -10.06 -12.89 2.20
CA GLY A 282 -8.88 -12.41 2.91
C GLY A 282 -8.78 -10.93 3.18
N THR A 283 -7.53 -10.56 3.38
CA THR A 283 -6.98 -10.25 4.68
C THR A 283 -6.63 -8.77 4.65
N ALA A 284 -7.64 -7.93 4.89
CA ALA A 284 -7.70 -6.60 4.31
C ALA A 284 -7.06 -5.43 4.99
N ILE A 285 -5.88 -5.68 5.49
CA ILE A 285 -5.22 -4.88 6.49
C ILE A 285 -4.84 -3.51 5.86
N GLY A 286 -4.59 -2.47 6.65
CA GLY A 286 -4.81 -1.10 6.16
C GLY A 286 -4.13 -0.02 6.97
N GLY A 287 -4.83 1.13 7.12
CA GLY A 287 -4.48 2.23 8.03
C GLY A 287 -3.18 2.98 7.71
N ALA A 288 -3.17 4.29 7.96
CA ALA A 288 -2.01 5.13 7.70
C ALA A 288 -0.95 4.99 8.80
N GLY A 289 0.27 5.45 8.56
CA GLY A 289 0.72 6.84 8.75
C GLY A 289 0.91 7.30 10.19
N GLY A 290 2.10 7.14 10.74
CA GLY A 290 2.42 7.55 12.11
C GLY A 290 3.89 7.93 12.26
N ASP A 291 4.09 9.09 12.85
CA ASP A 291 5.25 9.91 12.54
C ASP A 291 6.45 9.62 13.45
N SER A 292 7.42 10.51 13.43
CA SER A 292 8.34 10.75 14.53
C SER A 292 8.34 12.23 14.88
N GLY A 293 8.24 12.52 16.18
CA GLY A 293 7.96 13.86 16.67
C GLY A 293 9.08 14.89 16.51
N THR A 294 8.91 16.04 17.17
CA THR A 294 9.82 17.18 17.06
C THR A 294 10.50 17.50 18.39
N GLY A 295 11.77 17.11 18.56
CA GLY A 295 12.52 17.36 19.80
C GLY A 295 13.79 16.53 19.95
N ALA A 296 14.61 16.88 20.95
CA ALA A 296 15.79 16.11 21.32
C ALA A 296 15.37 14.84 22.09
N GLY A 297 15.05 13.79 21.34
CA GLY A 297 14.44 12.54 21.83
C GLY A 297 13.27 12.06 20.97
N ALA A 298 12.74 12.93 20.09
CA ALA A 298 11.41 12.73 19.53
C ALA A 298 11.34 11.76 18.32
N GLY A 299 11.45 10.46 18.56
CA GLY A 299 10.32 9.62 18.15
C GLY A 299 9.14 9.93 19.08
N ASP A 300 7.88 9.73 18.75
CA ASP A 300 7.30 8.87 17.72
C ASP A 300 5.87 9.40 17.38
N GLY A 301 5.11 8.65 16.58
CA GLY A 301 3.68 8.84 16.33
C GLY A 301 2.99 7.56 15.85
N GLY A 302 3.67 6.41 15.98
CA GLY A 302 3.53 5.22 15.15
C GLY A 302 2.35 4.26 15.43
N SER A 303 1.11 4.70 15.58
CA SER A 303 -0.07 3.91 16.04
C SER A 303 -1.02 3.23 15.05
N ASN A 304 -0.94 1.90 15.01
CA ASN A 304 -1.22 1.05 13.87
C ASN A 304 -2.73 0.79 13.84
N SER A 305 -3.44 1.78 13.28
CA SER A 305 -4.87 1.98 13.43
C SER A 305 -5.40 2.80 12.27
N LEU A 306 -5.28 4.12 12.41
CA LEU A 306 -5.41 5.14 11.38
C LEU A 306 -4.06 5.87 11.20
N THR A 307 -3.01 5.47 11.93
CA THR A 307 -2.04 6.40 12.53
C THR A 307 -0.60 5.85 12.81
N SER A 308 -0.07 4.79 12.17
CA SER A 308 1.27 4.20 12.43
C SER A 308 2.31 4.19 11.37
N ALA A 309 2.02 3.45 10.30
CA ALA A 309 3.00 2.94 9.39
C ALA A 309 4.05 1.90 10.00
N THR A 310 4.09 0.61 9.60
CA THR A 310 5.42 -0.06 9.32
C THR A 310 5.48 -1.15 8.21
N GLY A 311 4.55 -1.17 7.27
CA GLY A 311 3.78 -2.34 6.91
C GLY A 311 2.42 -2.09 7.54
N ASN A 312 1.65 -3.15 7.74
CA ASN A 312 0.30 -3.03 8.24
C ASN A 312 0.12 -2.10 9.44
N ALA A 313 -0.80 -1.15 9.30
CA ALA A 313 -0.90 0.10 10.03
C ALA A 313 -2.35 0.60 10.37
N GLY A 314 -3.44 -0.17 10.38
CA GLY A 314 -3.59 -1.61 10.07
C GLY A 314 -5.03 -2.12 10.01
N GLN A 315 -6.04 -1.37 9.56
CA GLN A 315 -7.42 -1.90 9.54
C GLN A 315 -7.65 -2.99 8.50
N ALA A 316 -8.18 -4.15 8.89
CA ALA A 316 -8.65 -5.18 7.97
C ALA A 316 -10.13 -5.61 8.05
N TRP A 317 -10.52 -6.20 6.93
CA TRP A 317 -11.77 -6.87 6.59
C TRP A 317 -11.45 -8.24 5.93
N VAL A 318 -12.43 -9.16 5.86
CA VAL A 318 -12.41 -10.43 5.12
C VAL A 318 -13.85 -10.80 4.82
N GLN A 319 -14.12 -11.39 3.66
CA GLN A 319 -15.47 -11.62 3.19
C GLN A 319 -15.53 -12.87 2.32
N ALA A 320 -16.55 -13.74 2.49
CA ALA A 320 -17.07 -14.64 1.44
C ALA A 320 -18.54 -14.41 1.10
N ILE A 321 -18.90 -14.83 -0.10
CA ILE A 321 -20.21 -14.67 -0.74
C ILE A 321 -20.47 -15.95 -1.53
N GLY A 322 -21.66 -16.58 -1.44
CA GLY A 322 -21.94 -17.83 -2.16
C GLY A 322 -22.59 -18.93 -1.31
N ASN A 323 -22.27 -20.18 -1.59
CA ASN A 323 -22.58 -21.32 -0.71
C ASN A 323 -21.41 -21.52 0.29
N ALA A 324 -21.00 -20.43 0.93
CA ALA A 324 -19.60 -20.02 0.89
C ALA A 324 -18.69 -20.49 2.03
N HIS A 325 -17.39 -20.48 1.72
CA HIS A 325 -16.32 -20.60 2.71
C HIS A 325 -15.64 -19.27 2.97
N VAL A 326 -16.15 -18.59 3.99
CA VAL A 326 -15.58 -17.34 4.54
C VAL A 326 -14.33 -17.69 5.31
N PHE A 327 -13.18 -17.29 4.78
CA PHE A 327 -11.89 -17.64 5.36
C PHE A 327 -10.85 -16.54 5.25
N GLY A 328 -9.89 -16.55 6.17
CA GLY A 328 -8.89 -15.49 6.28
C GLY A 328 -9.20 -14.56 7.45
N ASN A 329 -8.22 -13.71 7.79
CA ASN A 329 -8.30 -12.90 9.00
C ASN A 329 -8.33 -11.41 8.72
N ALA A 330 -9.22 -10.77 9.44
CA ALA A 330 -9.37 -9.35 9.38
C ALA A 330 -8.70 -8.83 10.64
N VAL A 331 -7.45 -8.45 10.49
CA VAL A 331 -6.57 -8.03 11.55
C VAL A 331 -6.63 -6.51 11.73
N GLY A 332 -6.85 -6.05 12.94
CA GLY A 332 -6.60 -4.68 13.31
C GLY A 332 -5.12 -4.45 13.50
N GLY A 333 -4.67 -3.27 13.12
CA GLY A 333 -3.30 -2.86 13.32
C GLY A 333 -2.89 -2.76 14.79
N ALA A 334 -1.60 -2.76 15.12
CA ALA A 334 -1.06 -2.61 16.48
C ALA A 334 -0.94 -1.13 16.96
N GLY A 335 0.15 -0.75 17.65
CA GLY A 335 0.36 0.60 18.18
C GLY A 335 1.73 1.21 17.85
N GLY A 336 1.88 2.46 18.28
CA GLY A 336 3.12 3.25 18.41
C GLY A 336 2.80 4.68 18.87
N ASP A 337 3.17 5.08 20.08
CA ASP A 337 4.46 5.69 20.37
C ASP A 337 4.38 7.20 20.02
N GLY A 338 4.99 8.11 20.79
CA GLY A 338 4.61 9.53 20.81
C GLY A 338 5.74 10.51 21.12
N GLY A 339 5.88 11.59 20.33
CA GLY A 339 6.99 12.56 20.32
C GLY A 339 7.64 12.97 21.65
N ASN A 340 8.66 12.27 22.14
CA ASN A 340 9.42 12.58 23.36
C ASN A 340 10.00 14.02 23.30
N GLY A 341 9.47 14.97 24.08
CA GLY A 341 9.68 16.41 23.89
C GLY A 341 11.05 16.97 24.30
N GLY A 342 12.01 16.11 24.64
CA GLY A 342 13.29 16.53 25.22
C GLY A 342 13.05 17.22 26.56
N VAL A 343 13.22 18.54 26.64
CA VAL A 343 12.90 19.31 27.86
C VAL A 343 11.39 19.55 28.07
N ALA A 344 10.57 19.43 27.03
CA ALA A 344 9.11 19.53 27.09
C ALA A 344 8.45 18.16 27.40
N ASP A 345 7.12 18.13 27.47
CA ASP A 345 6.32 16.90 27.64
C ASP A 345 6.53 15.90 26.49
N GLY A 346 6.36 14.62 26.77
CA GLY A 346 6.33 13.58 25.72
C GLY A 346 4.99 13.50 24.99
N GLY A 347 5.03 13.19 23.70
CA GLY A 347 3.85 13.08 22.86
C GLY A 347 2.99 11.85 23.18
N ALA A 348 1.77 11.81 22.65
CA ALA A 348 0.86 10.69 22.83
C ALA A 348 1.02 9.66 21.70
N GLY A 349 0.97 8.39 22.05
CA GLY A 349 0.74 7.32 21.09
C GLY A 349 -0.73 7.32 20.65
N GLY A 350 -0.96 7.08 19.37
CA GLY A 350 -2.32 6.86 18.86
C GLY A 350 -2.92 5.51 19.25
N ALA A 351 -3.97 5.11 18.53
CA ALA A 351 -4.77 3.93 18.84
C ALA A 351 -4.31 2.64 18.11
N GLY A 352 -5.03 1.54 18.34
CA GLY A 352 -4.98 0.29 17.59
C GLY A 352 -6.11 0.13 16.55
N GLY A 353 -5.89 -0.70 15.55
CA GLY A 353 -6.74 -0.84 14.36
C GLY A 353 -7.88 -1.84 14.44
N PHE A 354 -8.56 -2.02 13.31
CA PHE A 354 -9.87 -2.68 13.24
C PHE A 354 -9.82 -3.95 12.42
N GLY A 355 -10.49 -5.00 12.88
CA GLY A 355 -10.54 -6.29 12.23
C GLY A 355 -11.97 -6.81 12.10
N HIS A 356 -12.40 -7.20 10.90
CA HIS A 356 -13.78 -7.60 10.61
C HIS A 356 -13.97 -8.75 9.58
N VAL A 357 -14.35 -9.98 10.00
CA VAL A 357 -14.60 -11.12 9.07
C VAL A 357 -16.10 -11.41 8.88
N ILE A 358 -16.54 -11.58 7.62
CA ILE A 358 -17.93 -11.40 7.17
C ILE A 358 -18.45 -12.58 6.36
N GLY A 359 -19.54 -13.21 6.81
CA GLY A 359 -20.03 -14.47 6.23
C GLY A 359 -21.45 -14.60 5.73
N THR A 360 -21.60 -15.32 4.61
CA THR A 360 -22.90 -15.60 3.97
C THR A 360 -22.95 -16.96 3.25
N GLY A 361 -24.10 -17.65 3.32
CA GLY A 361 -24.39 -18.87 2.55
C GLY A 361 -25.16 -19.93 3.33
N THR A 362 -25.39 -21.09 2.71
CA THR A 362 -25.78 -22.33 3.42
C THR A 362 -24.58 -23.09 4.01
N GLN A 363 -23.36 -22.55 3.86
CA GLN A 363 -22.15 -22.97 4.56
C GLN A 363 -21.58 -21.81 5.41
N THR A 364 -20.42 -22.05 6.02
CA THR A 364 -20.02 -21.46 7.31
C THR A 364 -19.07 -20.27 7.21
N ILE A 365 -19.27 -19.27 8.10
CA ILE A 365 -18.11 -18.76 8.86
C ILE A 365 -17.62 -19.94 9.68
N THR A 366 -16.45 -20.48 9.32
CA THR A 366 -15.92 -21.65 10.02
C THR A 366 -15.29 -21.20 11.34
N ALA A 367 -15.38 -22.03 12.37
CA ALA A 367 -14.77 -21.75 13.68
C ALA A 367 -13.25 -21.47 13.58
N GLY A 368 -12.88 -20.19 13.51
CA GLY A 368 -11.49 -19.77 13.35
C GLY A 368 -11.28 -18.49 12.56
N THR A 369 -12.23 -18.06 11.71
CA THR A 369 -12.21 -16.72 11.15
C THR A 369 -12.34 -15.68 12.26
N THR A 370 -11.45 -14.69 12.30
CA THR A 370 -11.42 -13.65 13.34
C THR A 370 -11.15 -12.26 12.80
N GLY A 371 -12.10 -11.36 13.05
CA GLY A 371 -11.81 -9.95 13.24
C GLY A 371 -11.08 -9.73 14.55
N THR A 372 -9.91 -9.09 14.54
CA THR A 372 -9.15 -8.78 15.76
C THR A 372 -8.87 -7.28 15.89
N GLY A 373 -8.92 -6.75 17.11
CA GLY A 373 -8.56 -5.36 17.39
C GLY A 373 -7.06 -5.15 17.58
N GLY A 374 -6.69 -3.89 17.65
CA GLY A 374 -5.30 -3.44 17.77
C GLY A 374 -4.75 -3.11 19.14
N ALA A 375 -3.43 -2.94 19.25
CA ALA A 375 -2.81 -2.33 20.43
C ALA A 375 -2.78 -0.79 20.31
N GLY A 376 -3.00 -0.03 21.37
CA GLY A 376 -2.64 1.39 21.40
C GLY A 376 -1.13 1.58 21.45
N GLY A 377 -0.63 2.67 20.88
CA GLY A 377 0.77 3.07 21.03
C GLY A 377 1.11 3.67 22.39
N ALA A 378 2.39 3.73 22.76
CA ALA A 378 2.82 4.32 24.02
C ALA A 378 2.86 5.86 23.98
N GLY A 379 2.73 6.51 25.13
CA GLY A 379 3.09 7.92 25.29
C GLY A 379 4.58 8.06 25.54
N GLY A 380 5.25 8.96 24.83
CA GLY A 380 6.66 9.28 25.08
C GLY A 380 6.88 10.03 26.39
N ASP A 381 8.15 10.21 26.74
CA ASP A 381 8.61 10.87 27.95
C ASP A 381 8.96 12.36 27.75
N GLY A 382 8.87 13.13 28.83
CA GLY A 382 9.29 14.53 28.90
C GLY A 382 10.31 14.76 30.01
N ALA A 383 11.53 15.18 29.68
CA ALA A 383 12.64 15.15 30.64
C ALA A 383 12.59 16.23 31.73
N THR A 384 11.72 17.24 31.63
CA THR A 384 11.42 18.18 32.73
C THR A 384 9.92 18.45 32.95
N ALA A 385 9.05 17.67 32.30
CA ALA A 385 7.60 17.89 32.25
C ALA A 385 6.83 16.56 32.32
N THR A 386 5.54 16.52 31.99
CA THR A 386 4.73 15.30 32.10
C THR A 386 5.04 14.26 31.00
N GLY A 387 4.83 12.99 31.35
CA GLY A 387 4.86 11.90 30.38
C GLY A 387 3.58 11.85 29.56
N GLY A 388 3.68 11.57 28.26
CA GLY A 388 2.56 11.47 27.34
C GLY A 388 1.62 10.30 27.65
N HIS A 389 0.53 10.21 26.89
CA HIS A 389 -0.46 9.15 27.04
C HIS A 389 -0.28 8.06 25.99
N GLY A 390 -0.41 6.81 26.41
CA GLY A 390 -0.64 5.72 25.47
C GLY A 390 -2.08 5.74 24.97
N GLY A 391 -2.29 5.44 23.69
CA GLY A 391 -3.62 5.47 23.09
C GLY A 391 -4.42 4.19 23.33
N ALA A 392 -5.62 4.14 22.76
CA ALA A 392 -6.57 3.07 22.99
C ALA A 392 -6.32 1.85 22.10
N GLY A 393 -6.75 0.67 22.55
CA GLY A 393 -6.83 -0.49 21.66
C GLY A 393 -7.84 -0.31 20.52
N GLY A 394 -7.73 -1.15 19.49
CA GLY A 394 -8.72 -1.22 18.39
C GLY A 394 -9.79 -2.30 18.60
N LEU A 395 -10.52 -2.70 17.55
CA LEU A 395 -11.69 -3.58 17.68
C LEU A 395 -11.74 -4.73 16.65
N GLY A 396 -12.01 -5.94 17.13
CA GLY A 396 -12.26 -7.15 16.34
C GLY A 396 -13.72 -7.58 16.28
N GLN A 397 -14.20 -8.03 15.12
CA GLN A 397 -15.59 -8.43 14.85
C GLN A 397 -15.73 -9.64 13.90
N ASN A 398 -16.70 -10.51 14.17
CA ASN A 398 -17.07 -11.66 13.35
C ASN A 398 -18.58 -11.72 13.13
N LEU A 399 -19.03 -12.04 11.90
CA LEU A 399 -20.45 -11.99 11.56
C LEU A 399 -20.89 -13.13 10.62
N GLY A 400 -21.48 -14.20 11.18
CA GLY A 400 -22.01 -15.36 10.42
C GLY A 400 -22.69 -16.41 11.31
N ASP A 401 -23.50 -17.30 10.70
CA ASP A 401 -24.59 -17.99 11.41
C ASP A 401 -24.20 -19.17 12.32
N LEU A 402 -23.08 -19.88 12.10
CA LEU A 402 -22.68 -21.03 12.93
C LEU A 402 -21.19 -21.05 13.28
N SER A 403 -20.87 -21.19 14.58
CA SER A 403 -19.56 -21.62 15.14
C SER A 403 -18.37 -20.64 15.18
N GLY A 404 -18.47 -19.44 14.63
CA GLY A 404 -17.42 -18.42 14.81
C GLY A 404 -17.17 -18.05 16.29
N LYS A 405 -15.92 -17.71 16.63
CA LYS A 405 -15.63 -16.99 17.90
C LYS A 405 -16.21 -15.57 17.82
N GLY A 406 -16.41 -14.90 18.95
CA GLY A 406 -16.44 -13.43 18.93
C GLY A 406 -15.11 -12.87 18.42
N GLY A 407 -15.14 -11.69 17.78
CA GLY A 407 -13.90 -10.97 17.48
C GLY A 407 -13.27 -10.43 18.77
N ASP A 408 -11.95 -10.28 18.79
CA ASP A 408 -11.20 -9.92 20.01
C ASP A 408 -10.90 -8.41 20.09
N GLY A 409 -10.99 -7.84 21.28
CA GLY A 409 -10.77 -6.41 21.53
C GLY A 409 -9.31 -6.06 21.75
N GLY A 410 -8.95 -4.83 21.38
CA GLY A 410 -7.58 -4.33 21.41
C GLY A 410 -7.08 -3.88 22.79
N VAL A 411 -5.77 -3.93 23.03
CA VAL A 411 -5.10 -3.54 24.29
C VAL A 411 -4.73 -2.05 24.27
N GLY A 412 -4.83 -1.33 25.39
CA GLY A 412 -4.36 0.07 25.46
C GLY A 412 -2.83 0.18 25.60
N GLY A 413 -2.25 1.26 25.07
CA GLY A 413 -0.81 1.54 25.20
C GLY A 413 -0.45 2.19 26.55
N ALA A 414 0.82 2.12 26.96
CA ALA A 414 1.29 2.66 28.25
C ALA A 414 1.55 4.18 28.21
N GLY A 415 1.43 4.85 29.37
CA GLY A 415 1.78 6.27 29.53
C GLY A 415 3.25 6.50 29.92
N GLY A 416 3.76 7.71 29.68
CA GLY A 416 5.15 8.11 29.93
C GLY A 416 5.54 8.08 31.42
N LEU A 417 6.73 7.54 31.69
CA LEU A 417 7.19 7.09 33.00
C LEU A 417 7.66 8.22 33.93
N THR A 418 8.13 9.34 33.37
CA THR A 418 8.91 10.33 34.15
C THR A 418 8.09 11.24 35.05
N ALA A 419 6.83 11.55 34.72
CA ALA A 419 5.94 12.35 35.56
C ALA A 419 4.45 12.10 35.30
N GLY A 420 3.99 10.88 35.55
CA GLY A 420 2.57 10.58 35.79
C GLY A 420 1.68 10.43 34.54
N GLY A 421 2.23 9.92 33.43
CA GLY A 421 1.41 9.54 32.28
C GLY A 421 0.45 8.39 32.63
N ASN A 422 -0.84 8.57 32.34
CA ASN A 422 -1.83 7.48 32.39
C ASN A 422 -1.74 6.62 31.12
N GLY A 423 -1.89 5.31 31.25
CA GLY A 423 -2.08 4.39 30.13
C GLY A 423 -3.47 4.46 29.51
N GLY A 424 -3.58 3.96 28.28
CA GLY A 424 -4.80 3.95 27.47
C GLY A 424 -5.75 2.79 27.80
N PRO A 425 -7.03 2.92 27.44
CA PRO A 425 -8.01 1.85 27.62
C PRO A 425 -7.88 0.77 26.54
N GLY A 426 -7.99 -0.50 26.95
CA GLY A 426 -8.34 -1.58 26.03
C GLY A 426 -9.83 -1.55 25.68
N LEU A 427 -10.18 -2.05 24.50
CA LEU A 427 -11.56 -2.16 24.00
C LEU A 427 -12.09 -3.61 24.14
N PRO A 428 -13.43 -3.80 24.20
CA PRO A 428 -14.03 -5.14 24.25
C PRO A 428 -14.20 -5.77 22.87
N GLY A 429 -13.97 -7.08 22.76
CA GLY A 429 -14.33 -7.89 21.60
C GLY A 429 -15.83 -8.19 21.50
N VAL A 430 -16.37 -8.35 20.28
CA VAL A 430 -17.81 -8.51 20.02
C VAL A 430 -18.12 -9.67 19.06
N GLY A 431 -19.19 -10.41 19.35
CA GLY A 431 -19.76 -11.45 18.48
C GLY A 431 -21.25 -11.64 18.74
N THR A 432 -21.99 -12.18 17.76
CA THR A 432 -23.47 -12.25 17.81
C THR A 432 -24.03 -13.60 18.26
N THR A 433 -23.30 -14.70 18.07
CA THR A 433 -23.77 -16.09 18.33
C THR A 433 -22.78 -16.97 19.11
N GLY A 434 -21.53 -16.51 19.29
CA GLY A 434 -20.50 -17.16 20.10
C GLY A 434 -20.32 -16.50 21.48
N ALA A 435 -19.45 -17.06 22.31
CA ALA A 435 -19.00 -16.37 23.53
C ALA A 435 -18.23 -15.09 23.15
N ASN A 436 -18.45 -14.01 23.92
CA ASN A 436 -17.76 -12.73 23.72
C ASN A 436 -16.24 -12.91 23.71
N GLY A 437 -15.55 -12.18 22.83
CA GLY A 437 -14.09 -12.09 22.83
C GLY A 437 -13.56 -11.48 24.13
N ALA A 438 -12.26 -11.57 24.34
CA ALA A 438 -11.65 -10.95 25.50
C ALA A 438 -11.81 -9.41 25.44
N ALA A 439 -11.94 -8.78 26.61
CA ALA A 439 -11.72 -7.34 26.72
C ALA A 439 -10.23 -7.08 26.83
N GLY A 440 -9.71 -6.14 26.03
CA GLY A 440 -8.32 -5.71 26.13
C GLY A 440 -8.05 -5.13 27.52
N THR A 441 -6.89 -5.46 28.07
CA THR A 441 -6.45 -4.89 29.34
C THR A 441 -6.10 -3.41 29.18
N PRO A 442 -6.36 -2.56 30.20
CA PRO A 442 -5.71 -1.25 30.29
C PRO A 442 -4.19 -1.39 30.39
N GLY A 443 -3.46 -0.39 29.89
CA GLY A 443 -2.02 -0.19 30.11
C GLY A 443 -1.71 0.56 31.40
#